data_AF-A0AA87J6C8-F1
#
_entry.id   AF-A0AA87J6C8-F1
#
_cell.length_a   1.000
_cell.length_b   1.000
_cell.length_c   1.000
_cell.angle_alpha   90.00
_cell.angle_beta   90.00
_cell.angle_gamma   90.00
#
_symmetry.space_group_name_H-M   'P 1'
#
loop_
_entity.id
_entity.type
_entity.pdbx_description
1 polymer ?
#
loop_
_entity_poly.entity_id
_entity_poly.type
_entity_poly.pdbx_seq_one_letter_code
_entity_poly.pdbx_strand_id
1 'polypeptide(L)'
;MRHFVNATFGSVELDIISQALEEWRDTTGISRDAPEYELAAAAIVSLFREGNRTLPELRAAISAHQWLSRDAVELERTSPRSENKTS
;
A
#
# COMPACT_ATOMS: atom_id res chain seq x y z
N MET A 1 16.00 -2.78 -26.49
CA MET A 1 15.88 -1.84 -25.36
C MET A 1 14.54 -2.06 -24.71
N ARG A 2 14.56 -2.36 -23.40
CA ARG A 2 13.45 -2.89 -22.60
C ARG A 2 12.21 -2.00 -22.74
N HIS A 3 11.08 -2.64 -22.99
CA HIS A 3 9.75 -2.06 -23.17
C HIS A 3 9.49 -0.92 -22.18
N PHE A 4 9.68 0.32 -22.63
CA PHE A 4 9.17 1.51 -21.97
C PHE A 4 7.65 1.55 -22.24
N VAL A 5 6.93 0.61 -21.64
CA VAL A 5 5.48 0.73 -21.56
C VAL A 5 5.26 1.88 -20.58
N ASN A 6 4.90 3.03 -21.14
CA ASN A 6 4.13 4.03 -20.45
C ASN A 6 2.85 3.32 -19.96
N ALA A 7 2.93 2.64 -18.80
CA ALA A 7 1.89 1.77 -18.29
C ALA A 7 0.74 2.66 -17.82
N THR A 8 -0.09 3.07 -18.76
CA THR A 8 -1.43 3.53 -18.47
C THR A 8 -2.18 2.32 -17.97
N PHE A 9 -2.44 2.25 -16.66
CA PHE A 9 -3.23 1.18 -16.07
C PHE A 9 -4.58 1.11 -16.77
N GLY A 10 -4.89 -0.03 -17.38
CA GLY A 10 -6.23 -0.33 -17.87
C GLY A 10 -7.20 -0.57 -16.73
N SER A 11 -8.50 -0.56 -17.02
CA SER A 11 -9.56 -0.75 -16.02
C SER A 11 -9.39 -2.02 -15.19
N VAL A 12 -8.89 -3.11 -15.79
CA VAL A 12 -8.62 -4.37 -15.09
C VAL A 12 -7.47 -4.24 -14.10
N GLU A 13 -6.41 -3.52 -14.48
CA GLU A 13 -5.24 -3.33 -13.61
C GLU A 13 -5.59 -2.43 -12.43
N LEU A 14 -6.37 -1.37 -12.67
CA LEU A 14 -6.90 -0.51 -11.62
C LEU A 14 -7.84 -1.27 -10.67
N ASP A 15 -8.67 -2.18 -11.18
CA ASP A 15 -9.56 -3.02 -10.37
C ASP A 15 -8.75 -3.93 -9.43
N ILE A 16 -7.71 -4.59 -9.94
CA ILE A 16 -6.81 -5.44 -9.15
C ILE A 16 -6.10 -4.63 -8.06
N ILE A 17 -5.53 -3.47 -8.41
CA ILE A 17 -4.82 -2.60 -7.46
C ILE A 17 -5.79 -2.09 -6.39
N SER A 18 -6.98 -1.65 -6.78
CA SER A 18 -8.00 -1.16 -5.86
C SER A 18 -8.43 -2.26 -4.90
N GLN A 19 -8.72 -3.46 -5.41
CA GLN A 19 -9.12 -4.60 -4.60
C GLN A 19 -8.03 -4.99 -3.59
N ALA A 20 -6.77 -5.09 -4.03
CA ALA A 20 -5.65 -5.40 -3.13
C ALA A 20 -5.43 -4.34 -2.05
N LEU A 21 -5.58 -3.05 -2.40
CA LEU A 21 -5.46 -1.93 -1.46
C LEU A 21 -6.60 -1.92 -0.44
N GLU A 22 -7.83 -2.24 -0.86
CA GLU A 22 -8.96 -2.37 0.05
C GLU A 22 -8.81 -3.56 0.99
N GLU A 23 -8.37 -4.72 0.49
CA GLU A 23 -8.09 -5.89 1.34
C GLU A 23 -7.00 -5.60 2.38
N TRP A 24 -5.94 -4.89 1.97
CA TRP A 24 -4.90 -4.43 2.89
C TRP A 24 -5.46 -3.47 3.93
N ARG A 25 -6.29 -2.50 3.52
CA ARG A 25 -6.94 -1.54 4.42
C ARG A 25 -7.82 -2.24 5.46
N ASP A 26 -8.65 -3.18 5.05
CA ASP A 26 -9.51 -3.95 5.95
C ASP A 26 -8.69 -4.80 6.93
N THR A 27 -7.49 -5.24 6.53
CA THR A 27 -6.57 -6.00 7.40
C THR A 27 -5.86 -5.10 8.42
N THR A 28 -5.44 -3.90 8.02
CA THR A 28 -4.68 -2.97 8.89
C THR A 28 -5.55 -2.03 9.69
N GLY A 29 -6.79 -1.78 9.26
CA GLY A 29 -7.71 -0.82 9.85
C GLY A 29 -7.37 0.64 9.58
N ILE A 30 -6.42 0.91 8.67
CA ILE A 30 -5.96 2.27 8.35
C ILE A 30 -7.03 3.04 7.58
N SER A 31 -7.23 4.31 7.93
CA SER A 31 -8.22 5.17 7.24
C SER A 31 -7.72 5.58 5.86
N ARG A 32 -8.65 5.83 4.92
CA ARG A 32 -8.29 6.33 3.58
C ARG A 32 -7.71 7.75 3.61
N ASP A 33 -8.02 8.52 4.65
CA ASP A 33 -7.46 9.86 4.90
C ASP A 33 -6.07 9.82 5.55
N ALA A 34 -5.56 8.64 5.90
CA ALA A 34 -4.25 8.51 6.51
C ALA A 34 -3.14 8.60 5.45
N PRO A 35 -2.01 9.26 5.73
CA PRO A 35 -0.88 9.31 4.80
C PRO A 35 -0.32 7.91 4.48
N GLU A 36 -0.48 6.95 5.38
CA GLU A 36 -0.15 5.54 5.19
C GLU A 36 -0.95 4.90 4.07
N TYR A 37 -2.20 5.33 3.84
CA TYR A 37 -3.02 4.84 2.75
C TYR A 37 -2.46 5.23 1.39
N GLU A 38 -2.00 6.48 1.25
CA GLU A 38 -1.32 6.94 0.03
C GLU A 38 0.01 6.20 -0.20
N LEU A 39 0.76 5.98 0.88
CA LEU A 39 2.03 5.26 0.81
C LEU A 39 1.82 3.78 0.44
N ALA A 40 0.78 3.15 0.97
CA ALA A 40 0.39 1.79 0.61
C ALA A 40 -0.07 1.69 -0.84
N ALA A 41 -0.85 2.65 -1.33
CA ALA A 41 -1.22 2.71 -2.75
C ALA A 41 0.02 2.78 -3.64
N ALA A 42 0.97 3.66 -3.33
CA ALA A 42 2.22 3.78 -4.09
C ALA A 42 3.07 2.49 -4.06
N ALA A 43 3.16 1.82 -2.90
CA ALA A 43 3.87 0.56 -2.74
C ALA A 43 3.22 -0.57 -3.56
N ILE A 44 1.89 -0.73 -3.45
CA ILE A 44 1.12 -1.75 -4.18
C ILE A 44 1.22 -1.55 -5.69
N VAL A 45 1.14 -0.31 -6.16
CA VAL A 45 1.34 0.04 -7.57
C VAL A 45 2.76 -0.34 -8.03
N SER A 46 3.77 -0.11 -7.20
CA SER A 46 5.15 -0.47 -7.52
C SER A 46 5.31 -1.99 -7.65
N LEU A 47 4.79 -2.75 -6.69
CA LEU A 47 4.78 -4.21 -6.71
C LEU A 47 4.07 -4.77 -7.95
N PHE A 48 2.95 -4.16 -8.35
CA PHE A 48 2.24 -4.55 -9.57
C PHE A 48 3.11 -4.37 -10.83
N ARG A 49 3.83 -3.23 -10.90
CA ARG A 49 4.74 -2.92 -12.02
C ARG A 49 5.97 -3.82 -12.06
N GLU A 50 6.42 -4.33 -10.93
CA GLU A 50 7.55 -5.27 -10.84
C GLU A 50 7.24 -6.65 -11.45
N GLY A 51 5.97 -6.98 -11.65
CA GLY A 51 5.55 -8.22 -12.31
C GLY A 51 4.39 -8.93 -11.64
N ASN A 52 3.94 -8.45 -10.48
CA ASN A 52 2.81 -9.03 -9.73
C ASN A 52 1.47 -8.59 -10.34
N ARG A 53 1.18 -9.05 -11.56
CA ARG A 53 0.07 -8.55 -12.39
C ARG A 53 -1.29 -9.14 -12.07
N THR A 54 -1.36 -10.11 -11.16
CA THR A 54 -2.61 -10.72 -10.72
C THR A 54 -2.84 -10.47 -9.23
N LEU A 55 -4.11 -10.46 -8.82
CA LEU A 55 -4.50 -10.30 -7.42
C LEU A 55 -3.79 -11.29 -6.47
N PRO A 56 -3.75 -12.62 -6.72
CA PRO A 56 -3.07 -13.54 -5.81
C PRO A 56 -1.56 -13.28 -5.71
N GLU A 57 -0.89 -12.91 -6.81
CA GLU A 57 0.53 -12.55 -6.79
C GLU A 57 0.76 -11.26 -5.99
N LEU A 58 -0.09 -10.25 -6.21
CA LEU A 58 0.00 -8.98 -5.51
C LEU A 58 -0.23 -9.14 -4.01
N ARG A 59 -1.19 -9.99 -3.60
CA ARG A 59 -1.42 -10.32 -2.18
C ARG A 59 -0.23 -11.02 -1.53
N ALA A 60 0.41 -11.94 -2.26
CA ALA A 60 1.62 -12.61 -1.79
C ALA A 60 2.77 -11.60 -1.63
N ALA A 61 2.94 -10.69 -2.59
CA ALA A 61 3.92 -9.62 -2.54
C ALA A 61 3.67 -8.64 -1.38
N ILE A 62 2.42 -8.22 -1.17
CA ILE A 62 2.00 -7.39 -0.03
C ILE A 62 2.35 -8.07 1.30
N SER A 63 2.01 -9.36 1.43
CA SER A 63 2.30 -10.16 2.64
C SER A 63 3.80 -10.35 2.87
N ALA A 64 4.60 -10.40 1.81
CA ALA A 64 6.06 -10.49 1.88
C ALA A 64 6.74 -9.14 2.13
N HIS A 65 6.06 -8.02 1.82
CA HIS A 65 6.60 -6.68 1.96
C HIS A 65 6.57 -6.24 3.42
N GLN A 66 7.75 -6.12 4.05
CA GLN A 66 7.90 -5.88 5.50
C GLN A 66 7.06 -4.70 6.02
N TRP A 67 7.05 -3.58 5.28
CA TRP A 67 6.28 -2.39 5.66
C TRP A 67 4.75 -2.61 5.59
N LEU A 68 4.26 -3.33 4.56
CA LEU A 68 2.82 -3.57 4.38
C LEU A 68 2.30 -4.69 5.28
N SER A 69 3.17 -5.65 5.62
CA SER A 69 2.82 -6.86 6.37
C SER A 69 2.88 -6.68 7.88
N ARG A 70 3.77 -5.82 8.39
CA ARG A 70 4.07 -5.80 9.83
C ARG A 70 4.24 -4.40 10.45
N ASP A 71 4.72 -3.42 9.68
CA ASP A 71 5.24 -2.16 10.24
C ASP A 71 4.29 -0.95 10.11
N ALA A 72 3.39 -0.93 9.12
CA ALA A 72 2.47 0.19 8.93
C ALA A 72 1.57 0.48 10.14
N VAL A 73 1.22 -0.56 10.91
CA VAL A 73 0.38 -0.46 12.12
C VAL A 73 1.17 0.00 13.35
N GLU A 74 2.50 -0.16 13.37
CA GLU A 74 3.33 0.17 14.53
C GLU A 74 3.85 1.63 14.49
N LEU A 75 3.96 2.22 13.29
CA LEU A 75 4.35 3.63 13.09
C LEU A 75 3.32 4.64 13.63
N GLU A 76 2.02 4.31 13.63
CA GLU A 76 1.00 5.14 14.30
C GLU A 76 1.06 5.05 15.83
N ARG A 77 1.50 3.92 16.40
CA ARG A 77 1.58 3.77 17.87
C ARG A 77 2.83 4.39 18.48
N THR A 78 3.82 4.74 17.67
CA THR A 78 5.11 5.28 18.11
C THR A 78 5.29 6.76 17.78
N SER A 79 4.25 7.43 17.31
CA SER A 79 4.20 8.90 17.30
C SER A 79 3.62 9.40 18.63
N PRO A 80 4.42 9.70 19.68
CA PRO A 80 3.94 10.56 20.74
C PRO A 80 3.68 11.91 20.07
N ARG A 81 2.41 12.22 19.85
CA ARG A 81 1.97 13.61 19.68
C ARG A 81 2.43 14.32 20.94
N SER A 82 3.59 14.99 20.87
CA SER A 82 4.11 15.84 21.93
C SER A 82 3.08 16.91 22.22
N GLU A 83 2.24 16.64 23.21
CA GLU A 83 1.37 17.60 23.85
C GLU A 83 2.27 18.52 24.68
N ASN A 84 2.94 19.46 24.02
CA ASN A 84 3.62 20.56 24.69
C ASN A 84 2.56 21.52 25.21
N LYS A 85 1.97 21.18 26.37
CA LYS A 85 1.19 22.10 27.17
C LYS A 85 2.11 22.80 28.17
N THR A 86 2.39 24.06 27.85
CA THR A 86 3.12 25.03 28.66
C THR A 86 2.44 25.17 30.03
N SER A 87 3.22 25.10 31.11
CA SER A 87 2.87 25.61 32.44
C SER A 87 4.16 25.97 33.18
#